data_AF-A0A354V9F2-F1
#
_entry.id   AF-A0A354V9F2-F1
#
_cell.length_a   1.000
_cell.length_b   1.000
_cell.length_c   1.000
_cell.angle_alpha   90.00
_cell.angle_beta   90.00
_cell.angle_gamma   90.00
#
_symmetry.space_group_name_H-M   'P 1'
#
loop_
_entity.id
_entity.type
_entity.pdbx_description
1 polymer ?
#
loop_
_entity_poly.entity_id
_entity_poly.type
_entity_poly.pdbx_seq_one_letter_code
_entity_poly.pdbx_strand_id
1 'polypeptide(L)'
;MVRMIVNKGFGAMRRPDQQDPTRNSAHQGTPWAAWLPVLVAMAIMVTGCLSTFLVLQLDEFRPKVGDIVAFKPGSQDTDLWQMTIPATLVSATGTPVSECSLDPNVIAEKGGSLVVEGLQDRPSLQYRLHWAGTGTARSGGNCGSSANLLVSRTDLQRLANAAGGFGVGDKGIVH
;
A
#
# COMPACT_ATOMS: atom_id res chain seq x y z
N MET A 1 62.97 -2.12 75.49
CA MET A 1 61.81 -1.30 75.88
C MET A 1 60.76 -2.21 76.53
N VAL A 2 60.68 -2.12 77.87
CA VAL A 2 59.54 -2.31 78.80
C VAL A 2 58.38 -3.30 78.49
N ARG A 3 58.22 -4.28 79.41
CA ARG A 3 57.03 -4.94 80.06
C ARG A 3 55.78 -5.32 79.23
N MET A 4 55.30 -6.59 79.32
CA MET A 4 54.34 -7.16 80.31
C MET A 4 52.98 -6.41 80.29
N ILE A 5 51.76 -6.97 80.34
CA ILE A 5 51.22 -8.29 80.74
C ILE A 5 49.69 -8.25 80.49
N VAL A 6 49.09 -9.38 80.05
CA VAL A 6 47.89 -10.05 80.63
C VAL A 6 46.43 -9.62 80.33
N ASN A 7 45.63 -10.70 80.24
CA ASN A 7 44.19 -10.89 80.54
C ASN A 7 43.17 -10.35 79.53
N LYS A 8 41.98 -10.92 79.38
CA LYS A 8 41.17 -11.95 80.07
C LYS A 8 40.13 -12.37 79.00
N GLY A 9 39.67 -13.62 78.87
CA GLY A 9 38.78 -14.26 79.83
C GLY A 9 37.33 -13.73 79.69
N PHE A 10 36.37 -14.64 79.64
CA PHE A 10 34.89 -14.47 79.58
C PHE A 10 34.33 -14.24 78.18
N GLY A 11 33.22 -14.87 77.79
CA GLY A 11 32.23 -15.65 78.52
C GLY A 11 31.06 -15.77 77.54
N ALA A 12 30.61 -16.99 77.28
CA ALA A 12 29.32 -17.45 77.74
C ALA A 12 28.11 -16.87 76.96
N MET A 13 27.33 -17.82 76.42
CA MET A 13 25.88 -17.89 76.60
C MET A 13 24.98 -17.13 75.60
N ARG A 14 24.32 -17.90 74.72
CA ARG A 14 22.86 -18.14 74.63
C ARG A 14 22.54 -18.65 73.21
N ARG A 15 22.20 -19.93 73.05
CA ARG A 15 20.89 -20.61 73.14
C ARG A 15 19.96 -20.34 71.91
N PRO A 16 19.27 -21.39 71.43
CA PRO A 16 18.66 -21.51 70.12
C PRO A 16 17.27 -20.87 70.09
N ASP A 17 16.79 -20.58 68.89
CA ASP A 17 15.52 -21.07 68.35
C ASP A 17 15.24 -20.28 67.07
N GLN A 18 15.77 -20.81 65.96
CA GLN A 18 15.40 -20.34 64.63
C GLN A 18 14.03 -20.92 64.31
N GLN A 19 13.03 -20.14 64.69
CA GLN A 19 11.62 -20.43 64.51
C GLN A 19 11.24 -20.13 63.06
N ASP A 20 11.41 -21.11 62.18
CA ASP A 20 10.62 -21.22 60.95
C ASP A 20 9.54 -22.27 61.21
N PRO A 21 8.26 -21.86 61.25
CA PRO A 21 7.44 -22.26 60.13
C PRO A 21 6.34 -21.24 59.84
N THR A 22 6.32 -20.69 58.64
CA THR A 22 5.12 -20.71 57.78
C THR A 22 5.40 -19.94 56.50
N ARG A 23 5.88 -20.71 55.55
CA ARG A 23 5.80 -20.51 54.11
C ARG A 23 4.35 -20.24 53.70
N ASN A 24 3.92 -19.00 53.78
CA ASN A 24 2.70 -18.49 53.13
C ASN A 24 3.08 -17.31 52.25
N SER A 25 3.95 -17.57 51.27
CA SER A 25 4.03 -16.76 50.06
C SER A 25 2.77 -17.03 49.25
N ALA A 26 1.67 -16.37 49.63
CA ALA A 26 0.52 -16.24 48.76
C ALA A 26 1.00 -15.53 47.49
N HIS A 27 1.31 -16.30 46.45
CA HIS A 27 1.19 -15.81 45.08
C HIS A 27 -0.29 -15.50 44.85
N GLN A 28 -0.73 -14.34 45.34
CA GLN A 28 -1.87 -13.63 44.76
C GLN A 28 -1.40 -13.09 43.41
N GLY A 29 -1.20 -14.03 42.46
CA GLY A 29 -1.11 -13.72 41.05
C GLY A 29 -2.42 -13.08 40.67
N THR A 30 -2.36 -11.79 40.42
CA THR A 30 -3.52 -10.96 40.16
C THR A 30 -4.18 -11.48 38.87
N PRO A 31 -5.48 -11.85 38.88
CA PRO A 31 -6.10 -12.62 37.80
C PRO A 31 -6.11 -11.90 36.45
N TRP A 32 -5.84 -10.59 36.39
CA TRP A 32 -5.72 -9.81 35.15
C TRP A 32 -4.48 -10.18 34.31
N ALA A 33 -3.40 -10.66 34.95
CA ALA A 33 -2.16 -11.01 34.25
C ALA A 33 -2.33 -12.27 33.37
N ALA A 34 -3.27 -13.15 33.71
CA ALA A 34 -3.55 -14.37 32.95
C ALA A 34 -4.30 -14.10 31.62
N TRP A 35 -5.00 -12.97 31.50
CA TRP A 35 -5.78 -12.64 30.31
C TRP A 35 -4.99 -11.83 29.27
N LEU A 36 -3.86 -11.25 29.66
CA LEU A 36 -3.00 -10.47 28.76
C LEU A 36 -2.59 -11.25 27.49
N PRO A 37 -2.14 -12.52 27.56
CA PRO A 37 -1.79 -13.28 26.36
C PRO A 37 -2.98 -13.52 25.43
N VAL A 38 -4.18 -13.73 26.01
CA VAL A 38 -5.42 -13.96 25.25
C VAL A 38 -5.84 -12.69 24.52
N LEU A 39 -5.78 -11.53 25.18
CA LEU A 39 -6.10 -10.25 24.56
C LEU A 39 -5.10 -9.89 23.46
N VAL A 40 -3.81 -10.16 23.67
CA VAL A 40 -2.77 -9.95 22.64
C VAL A 40 -3.00 -10.87 21.45
N ALA A 41 -3.30 -12.16 21.67
CA ALA A 41 -3.59 -13.10 20.60
C ALA A 41 -4.83 -12.69 19.78
N MET A 42 -5.90 -12.25 20.46
CA MET A 42 -7.10 -11.72 19.80
C MET A 42 -6.80 -10.46 18.99
N ALA A 43 -6.01 -9.52 19.54
CA ALA A 43 -5.64 -8.30 18.83
C ALA A 43 -4.81 -8.60 17.57
N ILE A 44 -3.87 -9.56 17.63
CA ILE A 44 -3.07 -9.99 16.48
C ILE A 44 -3.97 -10.64 15.43
N MET A 45 -4.87 -11.53 15.83
CA MET A 45 -5.77 -12.21 14.90
C MET A 45 -6.71 -11.23 14.18
N VAL A 46 -7.30 -10.28 14.92
CA VAL A 46 -8.16 -9.24 14.34
C VAL A 46 -7.38 -8.33 13.39
N THR A 47 -6.18 -7.88 13.79
CA THR A 47 -5.34 -7.01 12.96
C THR A 47 -4.83 -7.75 11.71
N GLY A 48 -4.50 -9.04 11.84
CA GLY A 48 -4.08 -9.91 10.74
C GLY A 48 -5.19 -10.15 9.73
N CYS A 49 -6.42 -10.42 10.19
CA CYS A 49 -7.58 -10.54 9.31
C CYS A 49 -7.85 -9.23 8.57
N LEU A 50 -7.92 -8.10 9.29
CA LEU A 50 -8.20 -6.80 8.67
C LEU A 50 -7.15 -6.40 7.63
N SER A 51 -5.87 -6.62 7.94
CA SER A 51 -4.77 -6.30 7.02
C SER A 51 -4.83 -7.16 5.75
N THR A 52 -5.13 -8.46 5.88
CA THR A 52 -5.31 -9.35 4.72
C THR A 52 -6.49 -8.92 3.86
N PHE A 53 -7.63 -8.56 4.48
CA PHE A 53 -8.78 -8.03 3.74
C PHE A 53 -8.47 -6.73 3.00
N LEU A 54 -7.74 -5.80 3.62
CA LEU A 54 -7.34 -4.55 2.96
C LEU A 54 -6.38 -4.81 1.79
N VAL A 55 -5.43 -5.73 1.94
CA VAL A 55 -4.52 -6.12 0.85
C VAL A 55 -5.29 -6.74 -0.32
N LEU A 56 -6.25 -7.62 -0.04
CA LEU A 56 -7.08 -8.24 -1.07
C LEU A 56 -7.96 -7.21 -1.79
N GLN A 57 -8.57 -6.26 -1.06
CA GLN A 57 -9.35 -5.19 -1.69
C GLN A 57 -8.48 -4.27 -2.55
N LEU A 58 -7.27 -3.92 -2.09
CA LEU A 58 -6.34 -3.08 -2.86
C LEU A 58 -5.86 -3.74 -4.15
N ASP A 59 -5.89 -5.07 -4.21
CA ASP A 59 -5.55 -5.84 -5.41
C ASP A 59 -6.71 -5.87 -6.41
N GLU A 60 -7.95 -5.90 -5.94
CA GLU A 60 -9.13 -5.82 -6.79
C GLU A 60 -9.27 -4.46 -7.49
N PHE A 61 -8.78 -3.39 -6.87
CA PHE A 61 -8.69 -2.04 -7.47
C PHE A 61 -7.45 -1.82 -8.35
N ARG A 62 -6.74 -2.88 -8.77
CA ARG A 62 -5.70 -2.75 -9.79
C ARG A 62 -6.33 -2.79 -11.18
N PRO A 63 -5.89 -1.92 -12.10
CA PRO A 63 -6.22 -2.06 -13.51
C PRO A 63 -5.85 -3.46 -14.00
N LYS A 64 -6.80 -4.16 -14.60
CA LYS A 64 -6.60 -5.52 -15.13
C LYS A 64 -6.26 -5.43 -16.62
N VAL A 65 -5.53 -6.43 -17.11
CA VAL A 65 -5.33 -6.60 -18.56
C VAL A 65 -6.70 -6.78 -19.22
N GLY A 66 -6.95 -6.01 -20.28
CA GLY A 66 -8.24 -5.92 -20.96
C GLY A 66 -9.12 -4.76 -20.48
N ASP A 67 -8.77 -4.06 -19.40
CA ASP A 67 -9.51 -2.86 -19.00
C ASP A 67 -9.36 -1.78 -20.07
N ILE A 68 -10.46 -1.08 -20.34
CA ILE A 68 -10.52 0.01 -21.32
C ILE A 68 -10.83 1.31 -20.60
N VAL A 69 -10.06 2.34 -20.88
CA VAL A 69 -10.34 3.72 -20.48
C VAL A 69 -10.82 4.46 -21.73
N ALA A 70 -12.12 4.70 -21.82
CA ALA A 70 -12.76 5.30 -22.99
C ALA A 70 -13.06 6.78 -22.75
N PHE A 71 -12.49 7.64 -23.57
CA PHE A 71 -12.74 9.08 -23.54
C PHE A 71 -13.81 9.42 -24.57
N LYS A 72 -14.95 9.91 -24.09
CA LYS A 72 -16.09 10.28 -24.93
C LYS A 72 -16.07 11.79 -25.22
N PRO A 73 -16.16 12.21 -26.50
CA PRO A 73 -16.34 13.61 -26.85
C PRO A 73 -17.53 14.24 -26.12
N GLY A 74 -17.31 15.40 -25.49
CA GLY A 74 -18.37 16.17 -24.84
C GLY A 74 -18.86 15.63 -23.49
N SER A 75 -18.17 14.67 -22.87
CA SER A 75 -18.42 14.34 -21.46
C SER A 75 -17.98 15.49 -20.56
N GLN A 76 -18.89 16.03 -19.75
CA GLN A 76 -18.77 17.34 -19.06
C GLN A 76 -17.74 17.42 -17.91
N ASP A 77 -17.00 16.36 -17.60
CA ASP A 77 -16.06 16.37 -16.46
C ASP A 77 -14.60 16.69 -16.85
N THR A 78 -14.33 16.99 -18.11
CA THR A 78 -12.95 17.12 -18.61
C THR A 78 -12.26 18.39 -18.12
N ASP A 79 -12.98 19.52 -18.03
CA ASP A 79 -12.44 20.82 -17.58
C ASP A 79 -11.85 20.79 -16.15
N LEU A 80 -12.19 19.77 -15.36
CA LEU A 80 -11.66 19.54 -14.01
C LEU A 80 -10.23 18.96 -14.01
N TRP A 81 -9.78 18.37 -15.13
CA TRP A 81 -8.54 17.60 -15.20
C TRP A 81 -7.43 18.34 -15.97
N GLN A 82 -7.06 19.53 -15.48
CA GLN A 82 -5.94 20.31 -16.01
C GLN A 82 -4.58 19.71 -15.62
N MET A 83 -4.29 18.52 -16.14
CA MET A 83 -3.04 17.80 -15.89
C MET A 83 -2.47 17.21 -17.18
N THR A 84 -1.15 17.13 -17.26
CA THR A 84 -0.45 16.43 -18.32
C THR A 84 0.17 15.18 -17.73
N ILE A 85 -0.18 14.02 -18.29
CA ILE A 85 0.31 12.73 -17.85
C ILE A 85 1.49 12.31 -18.73
N PRO A 86 2.70 12.10 -18.16
CA PRO A 86 3.82 11.58 -18.93
C PRO A 86 3.58 10.12 -19.33
N ALA A 87 4.00 9.76 -20.54
CA ALA A 87 3.93 8.39 -21.04
C ALA A 87 5.17 8.09 -21.88
N THR A 88 5.67 6.85 -21.78
CA THR A 88 6.80 6.41 -22.60
C THR A 88 6.27 5.60 -23.78
N LEU A 89 6.53 6.03 -25.02
CA LEU A 89 6.28 5.23 -26.21
C LEU A 89 7.13 3.96 -26.17
N VAL A 90 6.50 2.82 -26.47
CA VAL A 90 7.19 1.54 -26.60
C VAL A 90 6.97 0.93 -27.97
N SER A 91 7.99 0.19 -28.43
CA SER A 91 7.91 -0.62 -29.63
C SER A 91 6.96 -1.81 -29.43
N ALA A 92 6.66 -2.54 -30.52
CA ALA A 92 5.93 -3.81 -30.43
C ALA A 92 6.63 -4.85 -29.53
N THR A 93 7.96 -4.76 -29.38
CA THR A 93 8.72 -5.64 -28.49
C THR A 93 8.76 -5.14 -27.04
N GLY A 94 8.15 -3.98 -26.75
CA GLY A 94 8.06 -3.40 -25.41
C GLY A 94 9.28 -2.60 -24.98
N THR A 95 10.17 -2.26 -25.91
CA THR A 95 11.34 -1.42 -25.60
C THR A 95 10.97 0.06 -25.61
N PRO A 96 11.36 0.86 -24.60
CA PRO A 96 11.20 2.31 -24.63
C PRO A 96 11.81 2.94 -25.88
N VAL A 97 11.05 3.82 -26.53
CA VAL A 97 11.44 4.51 -27.77
C VAL A 97 11.64 6.01 -27.49
N SER A 98 10.64 6.65 -26.91
CA SER A 98 10.66 8.10 -26.63
C SER A 98 9.62 8.47 -25.59
N GLU A 99 9.77 9.64 -24.97
CA GLU A 99 8.75 10.20 -24.07
C GLU A 99 7.68 10.97 -24.87
N CYS A 100 6.44 10.90 -24.40
CA CYS A 100 5.29 11.65 -24.87
C CYS A 100 4.35 11.98 -23.70
N SER A 101 3.22 12.60 -23.99
CA SER A 101 2.26 13.06 -22.99
C SER A 101 0.82 12.81 -23.41
N LEU A 102 0.00 12.55 -22.40
CA LEU A 102 -1.44 12.37 -22.47
C LEU A 102 -2.09 13.53 -21.70
N ASP A 103 -2.80 14.39 -22.42
CA ASP A 103 -3.62 15.47 -21.87
C ASP A 103 -5.09 15.04 -21.94
N PRO A 104 -5.73 14.72 -20.79
CA PRO A 104 -7.11 14.28 -20.75
C PRO A 104 -8.08 15.26 -21.40
N ASN A 105 -7.81 16.58 -21.36
CA ASN A 105 -8.68 17.57 -21.99
C ASN A 105 -8.67 17.42 -23.51
N VAL A 106 -7.48 17.24 -24.08
CA VAL A 106 -7.30 17.07 -25.53
C VAL A 106 -7.85 15.74 -26.01
N ILE A 107 -7.58 14.69 -25.25
CA ILE A 107 -8.04 13.33 -25.54
C ILE A 107 -9.57 13.29 -25.48
N ALA A 108 -10.18 13.94 -24.50
CA ALA A 108 -11.63 13.91 -24.33
C ALA A 108 -12.38 14.88 -25.24
N GLU A 109 -11.75 15.95 -25.75
CA GLU A 109 -12.34 16.76 -26.82
C GLU A 109 -12.60 15.95 -28.09
N LYS A 110 -11.63 15.12 -28.48
CA LYS A 110 -11.67 14.39 -29.76
C LYS A 110 -12.06 12.92 -29.63
N GLY A 111 -12.03 12.40 -28.41
CA GLY A 111 -12.27 11.01 -28.10
C GLY A 111 -11.11 10.08 -28.43
N GLY A 112 -11.20 8.89 -27.83
CA GLY A 112 -10.27 7.78 -28.03
C GLY A 112 -10.33 6.81 -26.87
N SER A 113 -9.46 5.83 -26.88
CA SER A 113 -9.42 4.80 -25.84
C SER A 113 -8.00 4.35 -25.55
N LEU A 114 -7.75 4.08 -24.27
CA LEU A 114 -6.59 3.33 -23.81
C LEU A 114 -7.04 1.92 -23.42
N VAL A 115 -6.31 0.90 -23.89
CA VAL A 115 -6.54 -0.49 -23.51
C VAL A 115 -5.33 -0.97 -22.72
N VAL A 116 -5.56 -1.58 -21.55
CA VAL A 116 -4.48 -2.19 -20.76
C VAL A 116 -4.10 -3.52 -21.40
N GLU A 117 -2.91 -3.60 -22.00
CA GLU A 117 -2.42 -4.81 -22.67
C GLU A 117 -1.57 -5.69 -21.77
N GLY A 118 -0.95 -5.11 -20.75
CA GLY A 118 -0.02 -5.86 -19.90
C GLY A 118 0.56 -5.06 -18.75
N LEU A 119 1.36 -5.75 -17.96
CA LEU A 119 2.14 -5.18 -16.85
C LEU A 119 3.63 -5.37 -17.13
N GLN A 120 4.44 -4.40 -16.71
CA GLN A 120 5.88 -4.45 -16.73
C GLN A 120 6.39 -4.19 -15.32
N ASP A 121 6.97 -5.20 -14.69
CA ASP A 121 7.36 -5.14 -13.27
C ASP A 121 8.79 -4.59 -13.04
N ARG A 122 9.57 -4.35 -14.10
CA ARG A 122 10.96 -3.88 -14.02
C ARG A 122 11.24 -2.77 -15.04
N PRO A 123 11.98 -1.71 -14.65
CA PRO A 123 12.60 -1.47 -13.33
C PRO A 123 11.61 -1.06 -12.23
N SER A 124 10.38 -0.68 -12.59
CA SER A 124 9.28 -0.38 -11.69
C SER A 124 7.96 -0.85 -12.32
N LEU A 125 6.92 -1.01 -11.50
CA LEU A 125 5.60 -1.42 -11.96
C LEU A 125 4.99 -0.35 -12.89
N GLN A 126 4.89 -0.68 -14.17
CA GLN A 126 4.26 0.13 -15.21
C GLN A 126 3.22 -0.71 -15.96
N TYR A 127 2.22 -0.03 -16.51
CA TYR A 127 1.18 -0.65 -17.33
C TYR A 127 1.49 -0.38 -18.79
N ARG A 128 1.49 -1.45 -19.59
CA ARG A 128 1.51 -1.35 -21.05
C ARG A 128 0.10 -1.10 -21.53
N LEU A 129 -0.07 0.01 -22.22
CA LEU A 129 -1.33 0.47 -22.76
C LEU A 129 -1.24 0.56 -24.28
N HIS A 130 -2.34 0.29 -24.97
CA HIS A 130 -2.52 0.69 -26.35
C HIS A 130 -3.45 1.89 -26.43
N TRP A 131 -2.95 2.98 -27.00
CA TRP A 131 -3.73 4.16 -27.33
C TRP A 131 -4.29 4.05 -28.75
N ALA A 132 -5.56 4.42 -28.90
CA ALA A 132 -6.20 4.64 -30.19
C ALA A 132 -7.09 5.89 -30.14
N GLY A 133 -6.81 6.87 -31.00
CA GLY A 133 -7.58 8.11 -31.12
C GLY A 133 -6.96 9.07 -32.14
N THR A 134 -7.29 10.36 -32.04
CA THR A 134 -6.81 11.36 -33.02
C THR A 134 -5.55 12.10 -32.56
N GLY A 135 -5.27 12.11 -31.25
CA GLY A 135 -4.07 12.71 -30.69
C GLY A 135 -4.18 12.86 -29.17
N THR A 136 -3.04 12.97 -28.50
CA THR A 136 -2.98 12.95 -27.03
C THR A 136 -2.64 14.29 -26.38
N ALA A 137 -2.13 15.28 -27.13
CA ALA A 137 -1.74 16.59 -26.58
C ALA A 137 -1.85 17.70 -27.65
N ARG A 138 -2.03 18.96 -27.20
CA ARG A 138 -2.18 20.16 -28.06
C ARG A 138 -0.86 20.66 -28.65
N SER A 139 0.24 20.59 -27.89
CA SER A 139 1.53 21.15 -28.30
C SER A 139 2.69 20.36 -27.73
N GLY A 140 3.57 19.82 -28.59
CA GLY A 140 4.73 19.01 -28.19
C GLY A 140 4.35 17.71 -27.47
N GLY A 141 5.10 16.63 -27.70
CA GLY A 141 4.90 15.39 -26.94
C GLY A 141 3.61 14.62 -27.22
N ASN A 142 2.92 14.83 -28.36
CA ASN A 142 1.79 13.99 -28.73
C ASN A 142 2.28 12.55 -29.03
N CYS A 143 1.61 11.55 -28.47
CA CYS A 143 1.94 10.14 -28.67
C CYS A 143 1.46 9.58 -30.03
N GLY A 144 0.73 10.39 -30.83
CA GLY A 144 0.18 10.01 -32.13
C GLY A 144 -1.28 9.57 -32.05
N SER A 145 -1.78 9.02 -33.16
CA SER A 145 -3.15 8.49 -33.27
C SER A 145 -3.28 7.04 -32.80
N SER A 146 -2.18 6.28 -32.84
CA SER A 146 -2.11 4.94 -32.30
C SER A 146 -0.69 4.67 -31.79
N ALA A 147 -0.57 4.18 -30.56
CA ALA A 147 0.72 3.96 -29.94
C ALA A 147 0.63 2.97 -28.77
N ASN A 148 1.69 2.21 -28.57
CA ASN A 148 1.88 1.45 -27.34
C ASN A 148 2.64 2.32 -26.35
N LEU A 149 2.16 2.38 -25.11
CA LEU A 149 2.61 3.31 -24.08
C LEU A 149 2.92 2.56 -22.80
N LEU A 150 3.87 3.06 -22.03
CA LEU A 150 4.08 2.71 -20.64
C LEU A 150 3.67 3.87 -19.75
N VAL A 151 2.82 3.58 -18.76
CA VAL A 151 2.29 4.56 -17.82
C VAL A 151 2.33 3.98 -16.40
N SER A 152 2.58 4.83 -15.40
CA SER A 152 2.56 4.40 -14.00
C SER A 152 1.15 4.04 -13.53
N ARG A 153 1.01 3.25 -12.46
CA ARG A 153 -0.31 2.96 -11.86
C ARG A 153 -1.08 4.24 -11.51
N THR A 154 -0.39 5.19 -10.87
CA THR A 154 -0.99 6.43 -10.39
C THR A 154 -1.51 7.27 -11.55
N ASP A 155 -0.75 7.33 -12.64
CA ASP A 155 -1.10 8.08 -13.82
C ASP A 155 -2.23 7.41 -14.62
N LEU A 156 -2.22 6.08 -14.71
CA LEU A 156 -3.34 5.32 -15.29
C LEU A 156 -4.63 5.54 -14.51
N GLN A 157 -4.57 5.56 -13.17
CA GLN A 157 -5.75 5.87 -12.34
C GLN A 157 -6.26 7.29 -12.58
N ARG A 158 -5.35 8.26 -12.74
CA ARG A 158 -5.69 9.65 -13.07
C ARG A 158 -6.40 9.74 -14.43
N LEU A 159 -5.88 9.04 -15.44
CA LEU A 159 -6.50 8.94 -16.76
C LEU A 159 -7.90 8.30 -16.69
N ALA A 160 -8.03 7.20 -15.93
CA ALA A 160 -9.31 6.56 -15.73
C ALA A 160 -10.31 7.48 -15.03
N ASN A 161 -9.91 8.20 -13.98
CA ASN A 161 -10.77 9.15 -13.31
C ASN A 161 -11.24 10.27 -14.26
N ALA A 162 -10.35 10.77 -15.13
CA ALA A 162 -10.71 11.75 -16.14
C ALA A 162 -11.66 11.21 -17.22
N ALA A 163 -11.62 9.91 -17.49
CA ALA A 163 -12.53 9.24 -18.42
C ALA A 163 -13.84 8.74 -17.77
N GLY A 164 -14.00 8.87 -16.45
CA GLY A 164 -15.15 8.34 -15.70
C GLY A 164 -15.02 6.88 -15.22
N GLY A 165 -13.82 6.29 -15.31
CA GLY A 165 -13.45 4.98 -14.76
C GLY A 165 -12.81 4.03 -15.77
N PHE A 166 -12.64 2.77 -15.35
CA PHE A 166 -12.29 1.64 -16.22
C PHE A 166 -13.56 0.92 -16.67
N GLY A 167 -13.61 0.48 -17.94
CA GLY A 167 -14.57 -0.50 -18.45
C GLY A 167 -15.23 -0.17 -19.79
N VAL A 168 -15.64 -1.26 -20.46
CA VAL A 168 -16.70 -1.31 -21.48
C VAL A 168 -17.80 -2.21 -20.92
N GLY A 169 -18.74 -1.63 -20.18
CA GLY A 169 -19.88 -2.35 -19.63
C GLY A 169 -20.95 -1.34 -19.28
N ASP A 170 -22.15 -1.55 -19.80
CA ASP A 170 -23.31 -0.77 -19.44
C ASP A 170 -23.38 -0.68 -17.92
N LYS A 171 -23.17 0.52 -17.36
CA LYS A 171 -23.93 0.89 -16.18
C LYS A 171 -25.36 1.02 -16.68
N GLY A 172 -26.01 -0.15 -16.82
CA GLY A 172 -27.41 -0.25 -17.12
C GLY A 172 -28.13 0.64 -16.12
N ILE A 173 -28.61 1.77 -16.62
CA ILE A 173 -29.63 2.53 -15.94
C ILE A 173 -30.83 1.58 -15.94
N VAL A 174 -31.07 0.95 -14.79
CA VAL A 174 -32.31 0.22 -14.58
C VAL A 174 -33.40 1.30 -14.60
N HIS A 175 -34.16 1.31 -15.69
CA HIS A 175 -35.35 2.14 -15.85
C HIS A 175 -36.43 1.79 -14.83
#